data_AF-A0A1I2INI2-F1
#
_entry.id   AF-A0A1I2INI2-F1
#
_cell.length_a   1.000
_cell.length_b   1.000
_cell.length_c   1.000
_cell.angle_alpha   90.00
_cell.angle_beta   90.00
_cell.angle_gamma   90.00
#
_symmetry.space_group_name_H-M   'P 1'
#
loop_
_entity.id
_entity.type
_entity.pdbx_description
1 polymer ?
#
loop_
_entity_poly.entity_id
_entity_poly.type
_entity_poly.pdbx_seq_one_letter_code
_entity_poly.pdbx_strand_id
1 'polypeptide(L)'
;MYFCGQIRLVILTIEILLTDFGFILLFIIGAIIFVPLALFISSLLSPKRPNEEKLAAYECGEDTVNHASGQFNSRFYVVGLIFMLFEAELVFLFPWSVVFGKKAYIKSTDGLWGWFSFSEMLIFILILALGLVYIWKKGFLDWVKPMIHLKTNALPTKYKAFNDKTDTLTNK
;
A
#
# COMPACT_ATOMS: atom_id res chain seq x y z
N MET A 1 15.58 43.44 27.02
CA MET A 1 16.61 42.76 26.18
C MET A 1 16.18 41.36 25.71
N TYR A 2 15.40 40.59 26.51
CA TYR A 2 14.91 39.24 26.13
C TYR A 2 13.99 39.19 24.89
N PHE A 3 13.22 40.26 24.63
CA PHE A 3 12.26 40.31 23.51
C PHE A 3 12.93 40.33 22.12
N CYS A 4 14.07 41.02 21.97
CA CYS A 4 14.83 41.09 20.72
C CYS A 4 15.53 39.76 20.38
N GLY A 5 16.03 39.04 21.40
CA GLY A 5 16.62 37.71 21.22
C GLY A 5 15.60 36.64 20.85
N GLN A 6 14.38 36.70 21.40
CA GLN A 6 13.29 35.78 21.03
C GLN A 6 12.77 36.01 19.62
N ILE A 7 12.58 37.27 19.19
CA ILE A 7 12.18 37.58 17.81
C ILE A 7 13.23 37.06 16.82
N ARG A 8 14.52 37.25 17.10
CA ARG A 8 15.60 36.76 16.24
C ARG A 8 15.67 35.23 16.19
N LEU A 9 15.41 34.55 17.30
CA LEU A 9 15.38 33.08 17.36
C LEU A 9 14.18 32.52 16.59
N VAL A 10 13.00 33.13 16.73
CA VAL A 10 11.77 32.75 16.03
C VAL A 10 11.92 32.95 14.52
N ILE A 11 12.45 34.09 14.08
CA ILE A 11 12.75 34.35 12.66
C ILE A 11 13.73 33.30 12.13
N LEU A 12 14.81 33.01 12.85
CA LEU A 12 15.79 32.00 12.43
C LEU A 12 15.16 30.60 12.30
N THR A 13 14.31 30.18 13.25
CA THR A 13 13.60 28.89 13.14
C THR A 13 12.58 28.85 12.00
N ILE A 14 11.91 29.96 11.71
CA ILE A 14 10.97 30.06 10.57
C ILE A 14 11.73 29.97 9.26
N GLU A 15 12.88 30.64 9.13
CA GLU A 15 13.72 30.56 7.94
C GLU A 15 14.28 29.15 7.72
N ILE A 16 14.75 28.48 8.79
CA ILE A 16 15.21 27.09 8.72
C ILE A 16 14.06 26.16 8.29
N LEU A 17 12.87 26.33 8.87
CA LEU A 17 11.70 25.52 8.54
C LEU A 17 11.24 25.73 7.09
N LEU A 18 11.20 26.97 6.61
CA LEU A 18 10.90 27.32 5.22
C LEU A 18 11.94 26.73 4.26
N THR A 19 13.21 26.70 4.67
CA THR A 19 14.30 26.12 3.89
C THR A 19 14.16 24.59 3.80
N ASP A 20 13.83 23.91 4.90
CA ASP A 20 13.62 22.46 4.93
C ASP A 20 12.43 22.02 4.06
N PHE A 21 11.30 22.72 4.15
CA PHE A 21 10.16 22.50 3.24
C PHE A 21 10.51 22.87 1.80
N GLY A 22 11.39 23.86 1.58
CA GLY A 22 11.93 24.21 0.27
C GLY A 22 12.74 23.08 -0.37
N PHE A 23 13.59 22.40 0.40
CA PHE A 23 14.33 21.22 -0.08
C PHE A 23 13.40 20.06 -0.45
N ILE A 24 12.38 19.80 0.37
CA ILE A 24 11.37 18.77 0.08
C ILE A 24 10.62 19.12 -1.21
N LEU A 25 10.19 20.38 -1.36
CA LEU A 25 9.51 20.85 -2.56
C LEU A 25 10.38 20.70 -3.81
N LEU A 26 11.66 21.08 -3.73
CA LEU A 26 12.61 20.91 -4.83
C LEU A 26 12.79 19.43 -5.21
N PHE A 27 12.82 18.53 -4.23
CA PHE A 27 12.91 17.09 -4.49
C PHE A 27 11.66 16.56 -5.18
N ILE A 28 10.47 17.01 -4.76
CA ILE A 28 9.20 16.64 -5.40
C ILE A 28 9.16 17.16 -6.86
N ILE A 29 9.52 18.43 -7.08
CA ILE A 29 9.62 19.01 -8.42
C ILE A 29 10.62 18.23 -9.27
N GLY A 30 11.79 17.93 -8.70
CA GLY A 30 12.80 17.10 -9.35
C GLY A 30 12.26 15.74 -9.77
N ALA A 31 11.54 15.02 -8.90
CA ALA A 31 10.93 13.73 -9.22
C ALA A 31 9.85 13.84 -10.32
N ILE A 32 9.00 14.86 -10.24
CA ILE A 32 7.95 15.15 -11.24
C ILE A 32 8.56 15.49 -12.61
N ILE A 33 9.72 16.14 -12.66
CA ILE A 33 10.42 16.43 -13.92
C ILE A 33 11.18 15.19 -14.41
N PHE A 34 11.84 14.49 -13.51
CA PHE A 34 12.74 13.38 -13.84
C PHE A 34 12.00 12.20 -14.48
N VAL A 35 10.85 11.78 -13.93
CA VAL A 35 10.12 10.61 -14.44
C VAL A 35 9.64 10.83 -15.89
N PRO A 36 8.93 11.93 -16.23
CA PRO A 36 8.54 12.22 -17.60
C PRO A 36 9.74 12.46 -18.52
N LEU A 37 10.81 13.11 -18.05
CA LEU A 37 12.02 13.32 -18.86
C LEU A 37 12.69 11.99 -19.23
N ALA A 38 12.81 11.08 -18.27
CA ALA A 38 13.35 9.74 -18.50
C ALA A 38 12.49 8.95 -19.50
N LEU A 39 11.15 9.00 -19.34
CA LEU A 39 10.22 8.37 -20.28
C LEU A 39 10.28 9.03 -21.67
N PHE A 40 10.47 10.35 -21.75
CA PHE A 40 10.60 11.10 -23.00
C PHE A 40 11.88 10.72 -23.74
N ILE A 41 13.03 10.70 -23.05
CA ILE A 41 14.31 10.26 -23.61
C ILE A 41 14.20 8.79 -24.06
N SER A 42 13.60 7.92 -23.24
CA SER A 42 13.36 6.52 -23.61
C SER A 42 12.48 6.40 -24.87
N SER A 43 11.43 7.20 -24.99
CA SER A 43 10.54 7.22 -26.16
C SER A 43 11.23 7.76 -27.42
N LEU A 44 12.18 8.69 -27.25
CA LEU A 44 12.97 9.27 -28.35
C LEU A 44 14.04 8.30 -28.86
N LEU A 45 14.71 7.57 -27.96
CA LEU A 45 15.77 6.61 -28.30
C LEU A 45 15.22 5.22 -28.71
N SER A 46 14.04 4.84 -28.21
CA SER A 46 13.47 3.51 -28.46
C SER A 46 13.12 3.31 -29.94
N PRO A 47 13.49 2.16 -30.55
CA PRO A 47 13.04 1.80 -31.88
C PRO A 47 11.52 1.68 -31.95
N LYS A 48 10.90 2.40 -32.89
CA LYS A 48 9.45 2.38 -33.11
C LYS A 48 9.09 1.35 -34.19
N ARG A 49 8.73 0.14 -33.75
CA ARG A 49 8.24 -0.95 -34.62
C ARG A 49 6.92 -1.50 -34.06
N PRO A 50 5.79 -0.78 -34.27
CA PRO A 50 4.47 -1.31 -33.90
C PRO A 50 4.13 -2.51 -34.77
N ASN A 51 3.53 -3.53 -34.17
CA ASN A 51 2.98 -4.70 -34.85
C ASN A 51 1.64 -5.03 -34.18
N GLU A 52 0.67 -5.55 -34.92
CA GLU A 52 -0.67 -5.88 -34.39
C GLU A 52 -0.56 -6.82 -33.18
N GLU A 53 0.23 -7.89 -33.29
CA GLU A 53 0.53 -8.83 -32.21
C GLU A 53 1.20 -8.19 -30.98
N LYS A 54 2.02 -7.15 -31.17
CA LYS A 54 2.72 -6.46 -30.08
C LYS A 54 1.78 -5.50 -29.31
N LEU A 55 0.73 -5.04 -29.99
CA LEU A 55 -0.26 -4.11 -29.45
C LEU A 55 -1.50 -4.85 -28.90
N ALA A 56 -1.67 -6.13 -29.24
CA ALA A 56 -2.69 -6.99 -28.68
C ALA A 56 -2.46 -7.23 -27.18
N ALA A 57 -3.55 -7.43 -26.44
CA ALA A 57 -3.46 -7.80 -25.04
C ALA A 57 -2.92 -9.24 -24.91
N TYR A 58 -2.12 -9.47 -23.87
CA TYR A 58 -1.48 -10.76 -23.66
C TYR A 58 -2.48 -11.79 -23.10
N GLU A 59 -2.85 -12.79 -23.92
CA GLU A 59 -3.74 -13.90 -23.55
C GLU A 59 -3.10 -15.26 -23.94
N CYS A 60 -1.81 -15.45 -23.62
CA CYS A 60 -1.06 -16.67 -23.96
C CYS A 60 -1.02 -17.04 -25.46
N GLY A 61 -1.24 -16.08 -26.36
CA GLY A 61 -1.23 -16.27 -27.81
C GLY A 61 -2.59 -16.60 -28.42
N GLU A 62 -3.67 -16.53 -27.64
CA GLU A 62 -5.05 -16.58 -28.11
C GLU A 62 -5.62 -15.18 -28.29
N ASP A 63 -6.65 -15.05 -29.14
CA ASP A 63 -7.40 -13.79 -29.26
C ASP A 63 -8.17 -13.51 -27.98
N THR A 64 -8.22 -12.24 -27.57
CA THR A 64 -9.00 -11.87 -26.38
C THR A 64 -10.47 -12.13 -26.61
N VAL A 65 -10.99 -13.14 -25.94
CA VAL A 65 -12.42 -13.45 -25.92
C VAL A 65 -13.07 -12.76 -24.73
N ASN A 66 -14.03 -11.88 -25.03
CA ASN A 66 -14.91 -11.12 -24.12
C ASN A 66 -14.40 -9.74 -23.65
N HIS A 67 -15.37 -8.89 -23.28
CA HIS A 67 -15.12 -7.65 -22.53
C HIS A 67 -14.61 -7.99 -21.12
N ALA A 68 -13.53 -7.36 -20.67
CA ALA A 68 -12.99 -7.46 -19.31
C ALA A 68 -13.87 -6.76 -18.24
N SER A 69 -15.19 -6.68 -18.46
CA SER A 69 -16.17 -6.10 -17.55
C SER A 69 -16.85 -7.21 -16.73
N GLY A 70 -16.09 -7.83 -15.84
CA GLY A 70 -16.63 -8.74 -14.82
C GLY A 70 -16.89 -8.00 -13.51
N GLN A 71 -17.82 -8.51 -12.69
CA GLN A 71 -17.93 -8.04 -11.32
C GLN A 71 -16.69 -8.50 -10.54
N PHE A 72 -15.87 -7.54 -10.11
CA PHE A 72 -14.78 -7.83 -9.20
C PHE A 72 -15.32 -8.26 -7.83
N ASN A 73 -14.58 -9.11 -7.14
CA ASN A 73 -14.99 -9.64 -5.86
C ASN A 73 -15.16 -8.51 -4.82
N SER A 74 -16.30 -8.44 -4.13
CA SER A 74 -16.58 -7.41 -3.12
C SER A 74 -15.58 -7.42 -1.94
N ARG A 75 -14.78 -8.47 -1.76
CA ARG A 75 -13.75 -8.56 -0.73
C ARG A 75 -12.68 -7.46 -0.84
N PHE A 76 -12.37 -6.98 -2.04
CA PHE A 76 -11.45 -5.85 -2.22
C PHE A 76 -11.98 -4.57 -1.55
N TYR A 77 -13.28 -4.35 -1.62
CA TYR A 77 -13.94 -3.22 -0.96
C TYR A 77 -13.88 -3.36 0.57
N VAL A 78 -14.14 -4.55 1.11
CA VAL A 78 -14.09 -4.78 2.57
C VAL A 78 -12.67 -4.53 3.11
N VAL A 79 -11.64 -5.02 2.44
CA VAL A 79 -10.24 -4.78 2.83
C VAL A 79 -9.91 -3.28 2.76
N GLY A 80 -10.32 -2.59 1.68
CA GLY A 80 -10.10 -1.15 1.55
C GLY A 80 -10.81 -0.33 2.63
N LEU A 81 -12.03 -0.70 2.99
CA LEU A 81 -12.79 -0.03 4.05
C LEU A 81 -12.12 -0.20 5.42
N ILE A 82 -11.64 -1.41 5.74
CA ILE A 82 -10.92 -1.67 6.99
C ILE A 82 -9.61 -0.88 7.04
N PHE A 83 -8.85 -0.85 5.94
CA PHE A 83 -7.63 -0.06 5.84
C PHE A 83 -7.90 1.43 6.06
N MET A 84 -8.93 1.99 5.43
CA MET A 84 -9.31 3.39 5.58
C MET A 84 -9.70 3.74 7.03
N LEU A 85 -10.41 2.84 7.72
CA LEU A 85 -10.74 3.01 9.13
C LEU A 85 -9.49 2.99 10.01
N PHE A 86 -8.60 2.02 9.81
CA PHE A 86 -7.36 1.90 10.59
C PHE A 86 -6.39 3.08 10.37
N GLU A 87 -6.28 3.60 9.15
CA GLU A 87 -5.51 4.81 8.83
C GLU A 87 -6.05 6.04 9.58
N ALA A 88 -7.37 6.19 9.66
CA ALA A 88 -7.98 7.28 10.43
C ALA A 88 -7.70 7.14 11.93
N GLU A 89 -7.61 5.92 12.45
CA GLU A 89 -7.28 5.66 13.85
C GLU A 89 -5.82 6.01 14.20
N LEU A 90 -4.89 5.78 13.26
CA LEU A 90 -3.48 6.18 13.41
C LEU A 90 -3.31 7.69 13.59
N VAL A 91 -4.17 8.50 12.98
CA VAL A 91 -4.15 9.96 13.16
C VAL A 91 -4.34 10.37 14.62
N PHE A 92 -5.07 9.57 15.43
CA PHE A 92 -5.23 9.82 16.86
C PHE A 92 -4.02 9.32 17.69
N LEU A 93 -3.30 8.31 17.22
CA LEU A 93 -2.11 7.78 17.89
C LEU A 93 -0.94 8.76 17.87
N PHE A 94 -0.77 9.53 16.79
CA PHE A 94 0.35 10.46 16.66
C PHE A 94 0.36 11.59 17.71
N PRO A 95 -0.70 12.40 17.87
CA PRO A 95 -0.72 13.48 18.87
C PRO A 95 -0.51 12.96 20.29
N TRP A 96 -1.10 11.81 20.63
CA TRP A 96 -0.89 11.16 21.92
C TRP A 96 0.60 10.84 22.14
N SER A 97 1.26 10.21 21.18
CA SER A 97 2.67 9.82 21.30
C SER A 97 3.61 11.02 21.55
N VAL A 98 3.31 12.17 20.93
CA VAL A 98 4.07 13.41 21.07
C VAL A 98 3.88 14.05 22.45
N VAL A 99 2.69 13.91 23.04
CA VAL A 99 2.35 14.52 24.34
C VAL A 99 2.72 13.62 25.51
N PHE A 100 2.64 12.30 25.35
CA PHE A 100 2.89 11.31 26.40
C PHE A 100 4.23 11.51 27.11
N GLY A 101 5.31 11.76 26.35
CA GLY A 101 6.67 11.93 26.89
C GLY A 101 7.02 13.32 27.42
N LYS A 102 6.08 14.28 27.47
CA LYS A 102 6.38 15.66 27.87
C LYS A 102 6.60 15.77 29.38
N LYS A 103 7.87 16.03 29.77
CA LYS A 103 8.30 16.22 31.16
C LYS A 103 7.50 17.26 31.94
N ALA A 104 6.99 18.29 31.26
CA ALA A 104 6.17 19.34 31.89
C ALA A 104 4.88 18.76 32.50
N TYR A 105 4.15 17.93 31.75
CA TYR A 105 2.90 17.32 32.21
C TYR A 105 3.15 16.24 33.26
N ILE A 106 4.22 15.46 33.10
CA ILE A 106 4.60 14.44 34.08
C ILE A 106 4.92 15.09 35.44
N LYS A 107 5.66 16.22 35.44
CA LYS A 107 6.01 16.93 36.68
C LYS A 107 4.84 17.71 37.30
N SER A 108 3.94 18.28 36.50
CA SER A 108 2.80 19.04 37.01
C SER A 108 1.76 18.17 37.73
N THR A 109 1.78 16.86 37.45
CA THR A 109 0.77 15.90 37.95
C THR A 109 1.42 14.80 38.78
N ASP A 110 2.63 15.00 39.30
CA ASP A 110 3.38 14.02 40.11
C ASP A 110 3.40 12.59 39.51
N GLY A 111 3.50 12.48 38.18
CA GLY A 111 3.55 11.20 37.47
C GLY A 111 2.19 10.54 37.16
N LEU A 112 1.08 11.03 37.70
CA LEU A 112 -0.27 10.49 37.40
C LEU A 112 -0.64 10.60 35.91
N TRP A 113 -0.15 11.65 35.24
CA TRP A 113 -0.36 11.87 33.80
C TRP A 113 0.07 10.67 32.95
N GLY A 114 1.22 10.08 33.26
CA GLY A 114 1.77 8.95 32.49
C GLY A 114 0.85 7.74 32.56
N TRP A 115 0.39 7.38 33.76
CA TRP A 115 -0.53 6.26 33.94
C TRP A 115 -1.89 6.49 33.29
N PHE A 116 -2.46 7.69 33.47
CA PHE A 116 -3.73 8.07 32.87
C PHE A 116 -3.66 7.99 31.34
N SER A 117 -2.73 8.73 30.73
CA SER A 117 -2.58 8.80 29.27
C SER A 117 -2.20 7.44 28.65
N PHE A 118 -1.41 6.62 29.35
CA PHE A 118 -1.14 5.25 28.92
C PHE A 118 -2.40 4.38 28.94
N SER A 119 -3.18 4.44 30.02
CA SER A 119 -4.38 3.61 30.17
C SER A 119 -5.46 3.95 29.15
N GLU A 120 -5.68 5.23 28.85
CA GLU A 120 -6.60 5.66 27.80
C GLU A 120 -6.19 5.11 26.45
N MET A 121 -4.89 5.20 26.13
CA MET A 121 -4.38 4.70 24.86
C MET A 121 -4.43 3.18 24.77
N LEU A 122 -4.13 2.48 25.87
CA LEU A 122 -4.27 1.03 25.94
C LEU A 122 -5.71 0.60 25.65
N ILE A 123 -6.69 1.28 26.26
CA ILE A 123 -8.11 1.01 26.01
C ILE A 123 -8.47 1.29 24.54
N PHE A 124 -8.01 2.41 23.99
CA PHE A 124 -8.21 2.75 22.58
C PHE A 124 -7.68 1.63 21.66
N ILE A 125 -6.42 1.23 21.82
CA ILE A 125 -5.79 0.16 21.03
C ILE A 125 -6.53 -1.17 21.20
N LEU A 126 -6.96 -1.51 22.42
CA LEU A 126 -7.72 -2.73 22.68
C LEU A 126 -9.05 -2.75 21.91
N ILE A 127 -9.76 -1.62 21.85
CA ILE A 127 -11.00 -1.51 21.07
C ILE A 127 -10.72 -1.76 19.58
N LEU A 128 -9.64 -1.20 19.03
CA LEU A 128 -9.25 -1.42 17.63
C LEU A 128 -8.88 -2.89 17.38
N ALA A 129 -8.08 -3.46 18.27
CA ALA A 129 -7.67 -4.86 18.22
C ALA A 129 -8.87 -5.81 18.28
N LEU A 130 -9.87 -5.51 19.11
CA LEU A 130 -11.12 -6.27 19.17
C LEU A 130 -11.90 -6.19 17.85
N GLY A 131 -12.00 -5.01 17.24
CA GLY A 131 -12.59 -4.84 15.91
C GLY A 131 -11.89 -5.69 14.85
N LEU A 132 -10.56 -5.66 14.82
CA LEU A 132 -9.75 -6.45 13.91
C LEU A 132 -9.93 -7.97 14.15
N VAL A 133 -9.89 -8.41 15.40
CA VAL A 133 -10.10 -9.82 15.78
C VAL A 133 -11.49 -10.28 15.37
N TYR A 134 -12.53 -9.47 15.57
CA TYR A 134 -13.90 -9.79 15.16
C TYR A 134 -14.00 -10.03 13.65
N ILE A 135 -13.45 -9.11 12.85
CA ILE A 135 -13.47 -9.21 11.38
C ILE A 135 -12.66 -10.42 10.90
N TRP A 136 -11.50 -10.67 11.52
CA TRP A 136 -10.67 -11.82 11.22
C TRP A 136 -11.40 -13.13 11.52
N LYS A 137 -12.03 -13.25 12.69
CA LYS A 137 -12.84 -14.44 13.03
C LYS A 137 -14.03 -14.64 12.11
N LYS A 138 -14.57 -13.57 11.52
CA LYS A 138 -15.66 -13.63 10.55
C LYS A 138 -15.20 -14.00 9.12
N GLY A 139 -13.89 -14.15 8.89
CA GLY A 139 -13.34 -14.59 7.62
C GLY A 139 -13.40 -13.53 6.51
N PHE A 140 -13.63 -12.26 6.85
CA PHE A 140 -13.64 -11.19 5.86
C PHE A 140 -12.26 -10.90 5.26
N LEU A 141 -11.20 -11.33 5.96
CA LEU A 141 -9.83 -11.28 5.49
C LEU A 141 -9.42 -12.53 4.69
N ASP A 142 -10.28 -13.55 4.63
CA ASP A 142 -9.92 -14.79 3.94
C ASP A 142 -9.97 -14.62 2.42
N TRP A 143 -8.89 -15.03 1.77
CA TRP A 143 -8.79 -14.98 0.32
C TRP A 143 -9.48 -16.18 -0.33
N VAL A 144 -10.17 -15.94 -1.45
CA VAL A 144 -10.71 -17.02 -2.28
C VAL A 144 -9.53 -17.71 -2.96
N LYS A 145 -9.20 -18.93 -2.53
CA LYS A 145 -8.36 -19.81 -3.33
C LYS A 145 -9.22 -20.37 -4.46
N PRO A 146 -8.83 -20.21 -5.74
CA PRO A 146 -9.53 -20.88 -6.82
C PRO A 146 -9.38 -22.39 -6.60
N MET A 147 -10.49 -23.07 -6.33
CA MET A 147 -10.46 -24.53 -6.33
C MET A 147 -10.43 -24.97 -7.79
N ILE A 148 -9.28 -25.48 -8.21
CA ILE A 148 -9.16 -26.07 -9.54
C ILE A 148 -9.89 -27.41 -9.49
N HIS A 149 -11.15 -27.42 -9.94
CA HIS A 149 -11.87 -28.65 -10.22
C HIS A 149 -11.27 -29.29 -11.48
N LEU A 150 -10.12 -29.95 -11.31
CA LEU A 150 -9.55 -30.79 -12.35
C LEU A 150 -10.51 -31.94 -12.60
N LYS A 151 -11.27 -31.88 -13.70
CA LYS A 151 -11.99 -33.05 -14.18
C LYS A 151 -10.92 -33.97 -14.77
N THR A 152 -10.45 -34.94 -13.98
CA THR A 152 -9.36 -35.90 -14.30
C THR A 152 -9.61 -36.66 -15.61
N ASN A 153 -10.87 -36.72 -16.05
CA ASN A 153 -11.30 -37.40 -17.26
C ASN A 153 -11.57 -36.46 -18.46
N ALA A 154 -11.38 -35.15 -18.32
CA ALA A 154 -11.61 -34.15 -19.40
C ALA A 154 -10.34 -33.59 -20.02
N LEU A 155 -9.20 -34.26 -19.87
CA LEU A 155 -8.04 -33.94 -20.70
C LEU A 155 -8.49 -34.04 -22.17
N PRO A 156 -8.39 -32.97 -22.97
CA PRO A 156 -8.73 -33.04 -24.38
C PRO A 156 -7.84 -34.13 -24.99
N THR A 157 -8.42 -35.02 -25.79
CA THR A 157 -7.78 -36.24 -26.31
C THR A 157 -6.41 -35.95 -26.94
N LYS A 158 -6.25 -34.75 -27.50
CA LYS A 158 -5.02 -34.24 -28.10
C LYS A 158 -3.86 -34.09 -27.11
N TYR A 159 -4.11 -33.66 -25.88
CA TYR A 159 -3.07 -33.52 -24.85
C TYR A 159 -2.66 -34.86 -24.24
N LYS A 160 -3.61 -35.79 -24.07
CA LYS A 160 -3.28 -37.18 -23.68
C LYS A 160 -2.37 -37.83 -24.72
N ALA A 161 -2.74 -37.74 -26.00
CA ALA A 161 -1.94 -38.32 -27.08
C ALA A 161 -0.55 -37.67 -27.21
N PHE A 162 -0.42 -36.38 -26.91
CA PHE A 162 0.87 -35.70 -26.87
C PHE A 162 1.72 -36.18 -25.69
N ASN A 163 1.16 -36.22 -24.48
CA ASN A 163 1.84 -36.70 -23.28
C ASN A 163 2.30 -38.16 -23.44
N ASP A 164 1.44 -39.04 -23.93
CA ASP A 164 1.76 -40.45 -24.19
C ASP A 164 2.93 -40.57 -25.18
N LYS A 165 2.97 -39.72 -26.22
CA LYS A 165 4.10 -39.66 -27.16
C LYS A 165 5.37 -39.20 -26.46
N THR A 166 5.34 -38.13 -25.68
CA THR A 166 6.52 -37.65 -24.97
C THR A 166 7.03 -38.66 -23.93
N ASP A 167 6.13 -39.36 -23.24
CA ASP A 167 6.50 -40.39 -22.26
C ASP A 167 7.19 -41.59 -22.93
N THR A 168 6.75 -41.97 -24.14
CA THR A 168 7.45 -43.00 -24.92
C THR A 168 8.83 -42.57 -25.44
N LEU A 169 9.10 -41.26 -25.53
CA LEU A 169 10.38 -40.71 -25.99
C LEU A 169 11.39 -40.48 -24.85
N THR A 170 10.92 -40.32 -23.62
CA THR A 170 11.77 -40.07 -22.43
C THR A 170 12.11 -41.34 -21.65
N ASN A 171 11.35 -42.42 -21.82
CA ASN A 171 11.56 -43.72 -21.17
C ASN A 171 12.34 -44.73 -22.04
N LYS A 172 13.15 -44.23 -22.99
CA LYS A 172 13.98 -45.01 -23.91
C LYS A 172 15.42 -44.52 -23.83
#